data_AF-A0A940KVP2-F1
#
_entry.id   AF-A0A940KVP2-F1
#
_cell.length_a   1.000
_cell.length_b   1.000
_cell.length_c   1.000
_cell.angle_alpha   90.00
_cell.angle_beta   90.00
_cell.angle_gamma   90.00
#
_symmetry.space_group_name_H-M   'P 1'
#
loop_
_entity.id
_entity.type
_entity.pdbx_description
1 polymer ?
#
loop_
_entity_poly.entity_id
_entity_poly.type
_entity_poly.pdbx_seq_one_letter_code
_entity_poly.pdbx_strand_id
1 'polypeptide(L)'
;MNPTIVARLRRARTLRGLAVLAIAAIAPGFTRAEPYVADPGFNNGRFYTDAFAGAPDFRVGKKIVKADNGDVIVAGIVPPVSGDAANGAIGLVRYDATGVRRPWSNAGDNGHFDDQYVVYPCPGTSRCRDVKDLKLFGSRLYVLVDSDRWRLTAQPPFGLRFYGYGSDVFVFGTDGSYQNATAIDGEPAADPDDFRTVAGGGIALYDNMAFPTVTSLVYAGTGFTDGAGPHRPRFGKFTVGGDGSLTTDTAIMEPNPGNQCPASAPCELLDVALGGRSGTSPPRIYLSGSKWHPGPPPGTIGWDAGWDYFVMNVNSSGTPGSNLYDGWVSTEGIGVESGGRGIAVKPGFLSGSDEIFVMANVVQRCKGGIAVIKHGQDGTFATDFGSAGRVRYGGSDEGDGQVCDPNYMVGAIRADWPTDIAYADGKIGVVGLNIYGAGRCDEDPCPEDNVDGELAVIDATNGAIESWRGYAYNDTPGGARSRHNGFWGVVASADGTFTATGDVRRFESAPVGQRYTQEYATLRLAAQGDRIFANGFDAVP
;
A
#
# COMPACT_ATOMS: atom_id res chain seq x y z
N MET A 1 59.80 66.67 -6.18
CA MET A 1 60.22 66.45 -4.78
C MET A 1 58.95 66.23 -3.96
N ASN A 2 58.82 65.06 -3.34
CA ASN A 2 57.85 64.77 -2.28
C ASN A 2 58.23 65.61 -1.04
N PRO A 3 57.29 66.03 -0.15
CA PRO A 3 56.85 65.11 0.92
C PRO A 3 55.39 65.27 1.45
N THR A 4 54.70 64.14 1.70
CA THR A 4 54.24 63.59 3.02
C THR A 4 53.96 64.57 4.20
N ILE A 5 53.06 64.41 5.20
CA ILE A 5 52.14 63.37 5.70
C ILE A 5 51.39 63.94 6.96
N VAL A 6 50.08 63.64 7.10
CA VAL A 6 49.32 63.20 8.31
C VAL A 6 48.95 64.11 9.51
N ALA A 7 47.61 64.17 9.71
CA ALA A 7 46.75 64.11 10.92
C ALA A 7 46.58 65.27 11.92
N ARG A 8 45.31 65.61 12.23
CA ARG A 8 44.56 65.11 13.43
C ARG A 8 43.12 65.69 13.54
N LEU A 9 42.15 64.78 13.40
CA LEU A 9 41.01 64.47 14.30
C LEU A 9 40.25 65.56 15.12
N ARG A 10 38.90 65.44 15.01
CA ARG A 10 37.80 65.67 15.99
C ARG A 10 37.16 67.07 16.07
N ARG A 11 35.87 67.19 15.67
CA ARG A 11 34.69 67.18 16.59
C ARG A 11 33.36 67.53 15.88
N ALA A 12 32.31 66.85 16.37
CA ALA A 12 30.93 67.31 16.61
C ALA A 12 29.84 67.19 15.52
N ARG A 13 29.05 66.11 15.69
CA ARG A 13 27.59 66.08 15.91
C ARG A 13 26.67 66.65 14.83
N THR A 14 25.99 65.73 14.13
CA THR A 14 24.52 65.75 14.06
C THR A 14 24.00 64.31 13.86
N LEU A 15 23.64 63.66 14.96
CA LEU A 15 22.78 62.47 14.96
C LEU A 15 21.33 62.97 14.79
N ARG A 16 20.70 62.65 13.66
CA ARG A 16 19.24 62.65 13.53
C ARG A 16 18.84 61.33 12.86
N GLY A 17 17.87 60.68 13.50
CA GLY A 17 17.54 59.29 13.30
C GLY A 17 17.02 58.99 11.90
N LEU A 18 17.49 57.87 11.37
CA LEU A 18 16.63 56.95 10.64
C LEU A 18 16.60 55.67 11.48
N ALA A 19 15.61 55.59 12.35
CA ALA A 19 15.17 54.32 12.90
C ALA A 19 14.62 53.52 11.71
N VAL A 20 15.47 52.68 11.12
CA VAL A 20 15.04 51.53 10.34
C VAL A 20 14.28 50.67 11.33
N LEU A 21 12.96 50.85 11.38
CA LEU A 21 12.06 49.98 12.09
C LEU A 21 12.25 48.61 11.45
N ALA A 22 12.98 47.75 12.16
CA ALA A 22 12.90 46.32 12.01
C ALA A 22 11.44 45.93 12.31
N ILE A 23 10.58 46.02 11.30
CA ILE A 23 9.48 45.08 11.13
C ILE A 23 10.20 43.77 10.78
N ALA A 24 10.81 43.19 11.81
CA ALA A 24 11.17 41.80 11.82
C ALA A 24 9.90 41.07 11.41
N ALA A 25 10.07 40.20 10.42
CA ALA A 25 9.11 39.24 9.96
C ALA A 25 8.59 38.44 11.16
N ILE A 26 7.58 38.98 11.84
CA ILE A 26 6.51 38.17 12.39
C ILE A 26 5.76 37.73 11.13
N ALA A 27 6.33 36.76 10.42
CA ALA A 27 5.48 35.89 9.62
C ALA A 27 4.41 35.44 10.61
N PRO A 28 3.12 35.75 10.41
CA PRO A 28 2.11 35.04 11.14
C PRO A 28 2.48 33.58 10.93
N GLY A 29 2.81 32.89 12.03
CA GLY A 29 2.78 31.44 12.03
C GLY A 29 1.34 31.13 11.66
N PHE A 30 1.08 31.03 10.36
CA PHE A 30 -0.12 30.39 9.84
C PHE A 30 -0.07 29.04 10.50
N THR A 31 -0.89 28.90 11.55
CA THR A 31 -1.27 27.65 12.13
C THR A 31 -1.62 26.76 10.95
N ARG A 32 -0.69 25.86 10.64
CA ARG A 32 -0.69 24.94 9.50
C ARG A 32 -2.11 24.42 9.38
N ALA A 33 -2.78 24.74 8.27
CA ALA A 33 -4.18 24.39 8.02
C ALA A 33 -4.42 22.95 8.49
N GLU A 34 -5.40 22.75 9.39
CA GLU A 34 -5.61 21.44 9.99
C GLU A 34 -5.81 20.40 8.88
N PRO A 35 -4.86 19.47 8.71
CA PRO A 35 -4.71 18.79 7.44
C PRO A 35 -5.37 17.42 7.56
N TYR A 36 -6.42 17.18 6.78
CA TYR A 36 -7.18 15.93 6.71
C TYR A 36 -7.69 15.32 8.04
N VAL A 37 -9.00 15.19 8.14
CA VAL A 37 -9.68 14.54 9.27
C VAL A 37 -10.57 13.41 8.78
N ALA A 38 -11.00 12.54 9.70
CA ALA A 38 -12.04 11.57 9.40
C ALA A 38 -13.29 12.29 8.89
N ASP A 39 -13.78 11.88 7.71
CA ASP A 39 -14.84 12.58 6.99
C ASP A 39 -16.18 12.39 7.71
N PRO A 40 -16.79 13.44 8.28
CA PRO A 40 -18.11 13.34 8.90
C PRO A 40 -19.19 12.87 7.93
N GLY A 41 -19.01 13.11 6.62
CA GLY A 41 -19.93 12.64 5.58
C GLY A 41 -19.92 11.13 5.39
N PHE A 42 -18.89 10.43 5.90
CA PHE A 42 -18.75 8.99 5.81
C PHE A 42 -18.84 8.39 7.22
N ASN A 43 -19.97 7.76 7.54
CA ASN A 43 -20.23 7.16 8.84
C ASN A 43 -19.91 8.10 10.04
N ASN A 44 -20.24 9.39 9.91
CA ASN A 44 -19.98 10.41 10.94
C ASN A 44 -18.50 10.49 11.37
N GLY A 45 -17.56 10.22 10.46
CA GLY A 45 -16.13 10.23 10.73
C GLY A 45 -15.66 9.08 11.62
N ARG A 46 -16.45 8.01 11.72
CA ARG A 46 -16.10 6.79 12.47
C ARG A 46 -15.72 5.67 11.53
N PHE A 47 -14.95 4.72 12.04
CA PHE A 47 -14.73 3.45 11.38
C PHE A 47 -16.06 2.76 11.09
N TYR A 48 -16.24 2.34 9.85
CA TYR A 48 -17.26 1.36 9.52
C TYR A 48 -16.65 -0.03 9.72
N THR A 49 -17.25 -0.86 10.56
CA THR A 49 -16.75 -2.21 10.83
C THR A 49 -17.70 -3.28 10.32
N ASP A 50 -17.14 -4.33 9.74
CA ASP A 50 -17.91 -5.44 9.19
C ASP A 50 -17.44 -6.81 9.67
N ALA A 51 -18.39 -7.50 10.30
CA ALA A 51 -18.28 -8.89 10.71
C ALA A 51 -18.90 -9.88 9.72
N PHE A 52 -19.36 -9.40 8.55
CA PHE A 52 -20.01 -10.22 7.52
C PHE A 52 -21.18 -11.07 8.07
N ALA A 53 -21.93 -10.51 9.03
CA ALA A 53 -23.06 -11.18 9.73
C ALA A 53 -22.77 -12.60 10.28
N GLY A 54 -21.50 -12.96 10.44
CA GLY A 54 -21.08 -14.32 10.81
C GLY A 54 -20.62 -14.45 12.27
N ALA A 55 -20.29 -15.70 12.64
CA ALA A 55 -19.66 -16.00 13.92
C ALA A 55 -18.29 -15.28 14.03
N PRO A 56 -17.85 -14.92 15.24
CA PRO A 56 -16.56 -14.25 15.44
C PRO A 56 -15.41 -15.10 14.90
N ASP A 57 -14.57 -14.49 14.08
CA ASP A 57 -13.44 -15.16 13.40
C ASP A 57 -12.55 -14.09 12.73
N PHE A 58 -11.43 -14.49 12.14
CA PHE A 58 -10.47 -13.62 11.47
C PHE A 58 -11.00 -13.09 10.13
N ARG A 59 -11.22 -11.78 10.05
CA ARG A 59 -11.63 -11.06 8.84
C ARG A 59 -10.73 -9.87 8.65
N VAL A 60 -10.09 -9.78 7.49
CA VAL A 60 -9.18 -8.68 7.19
C VAL A 60 -9.54 -8.08 5.83
N GLY A 61 -9.94 -6.81 5.83
CA GLY A 61 -10.08 -6.03 4.60
C GLY A 61 -8.68 -5.70 4.08
N LYS A 62 -8.43 -5.93 2.79
CA LYS A 62 -7.06 -5.84 2.24
C LYS A 62 -6.93 -4.76 1.20
N LYS A 63 -7.84 -4.75 0.22
CA LYS A 63 -7.78 -3.85 -0.94
C LYS A 63 -9.14 -3.21 -1.18
N ILE A 64 -9.11 -1.99 -1.71
CA ILE A 64 -10.29 -1.15 -1.88
C ILE A 64 -10.24 -0.47 -3.25
N VAL A 65 -11.38 -0.38 -3.91
CA VAL A 65 -11.55 0.39 -5.15
C VAL A 65 -12.74 1.31 -5.02
N LYS A 66 -12.76 2.34 -5.86
CA LYS A 66 -13.88 3.27 -5.99
C LYS A 66 -14.59 2.99 -7.31
N ALA A 67 -15.91 2.94 -7.26
CA ALA A 67 -16.78 2.88 -8.42
C ALA A 67 -17.15 4.29 -8.93
N ASP A 68 -17.52 4.36 -10.20
CA ASP A 68 -17.88 5.63 -10.87
C ASP A 68 -19.02 6.38 -10.18
N ASN A 69 -19.93 5.65 -9.51
CA ASN A 69 -21.04 6.23 -8.77
C ASN A 69 -20.66 6.76 -7.38
N GLY A 70 -19.37 6.71 -7.02
CA GLY A 70 -18.85 7.18 -5.74
C GLY A 70 -18.82 6.13 -4.63
N ASP A 71 -19.37 4.94 -4.88
CA ASP A 71 -19.30 3.84 -3.94
C ASP A 71 -17.86 3.32 -3.83
N VAL A 72 -17.54 2.72 -2.69
CA VAL A 72 -16.29 2.01 -2.48
C VAL A 72 -16.57 0.54 -2.27
N ILE A 73 -15.69 -0.31 -2.81
CA ILE A 73 -15.81 -1.76 -2.72
C ILE A 73 -14.53 -2.27 -2.08
N VAL A 74 -14.67 -3.01 -0.99
CA VAL A 74 -13.57 -3.61 -0.24
C VAL A 74 -13.54 -5.10 -0.51
N ALA A 75 -12.34 -5.62 -0.77
CA ALA A 75 -12.05 -7.04 -0.83
C ALA A 75 -11.06 -7.44 0.26
N GLY A 76 -11.23 -8.64 0.77
CA GLY A 76 -10.29 -9.23 1.71
C GLY A 76 -10.58 -10.69 1.97
N ILE A 77 -10.12 -11.18 3.12
CA ILE A 77 -10.29 -12.58 3.53
C ILE A 77 -11.33 -12.68 4.65
N VAL A 78 -12.26 -13.61 4.52
CA VAL A 78 -13.30 -13.93 5.50
C VAL A 78 -13.41 -15.44 5.68
N PRO A 79 -14.02 -15.93 6.77
CA PRO A 79 -14.41 -17.34 6.86
C PRO A 79 -15.48 -17.68 5.82
N PRO A 80 -15.50 -18.91 5.29
CA PRO A 80 -16.54 -19.36 4.38
C PRO A 80 -17.89 -19.47 5.10
N VAL A 81 -18.99 -19.16 4.39
CA VAL A 81 -20.36 -19.23 4.94
C VAL A 81 -20.77 -20.68 5.24
N SER A 82 -20.36 -21.63 4.38
CA SER A 82 -20.65 -23.05 4.54
C SER A 82 -19.42 -23.83 5.04
N GLY A 83 -19.32 -23.96 6.37
CA GLY A 83 -18.75 -25.13 7.05
C GLY A 83 -17.38 -25.66 6.59
N ASP A 84 -16.33 -24.84 6.73
CA ASP A 84 -14.99 -25.23 7.22
C ASP A 84 -14.17 -23.93 7.39
N ALA A 85 -14.13 -23.38 8.61
CA ALA A 85 -13.43 -22.13 8.90
C ALA A 85 -11.94 -22.16 8.53
N ALA A 86 -11.36 -23.36 8.33
CA ALA A 86 -9.98 -23.50 7.88
C ALA A 86 -9.74 -22.98 6.45
N ASN A 87 -10.78 -22.95 5.59
CA ASN A 87 -10.68 -22.60 4.18
C ASN A 87 -11.13 -21.15 3.95
N GLY A 88 -10.25 -20.18 4.22
CA GLY A 88 -10.49 -18.76 3.96
C GLY A 88 -11.12 -18.49 2.58
N ALA A 89 -12.05 -17.55 2.54
CA ALA A 89 -12.86 -17.15 1.39
C ALA A 89 -12.61 -15.67 1.05
N ILE A 90 -12.94 -15.28 -0.18
CA ILE A 90 -12.95 -13.87 -0.60
C ILE A 90 -14.22 -13.23 -0.06
N GLY A 91 -14.09 -12.15 0.70
CA GLY A 91 -15.21 -11.32 1.14
C GLY A 91 -15.23 -10.01 0.37
N LEU A 92 -16.37 -9.68 -0.23
CA LEU A 92 -16.62 -8.37 -0.84
C LEU A 92 -17.76 -7.65 -0.12
N VAL A 93 -17.55 -6.37 0.16
CA VAL A 93 -18.55 -5.46 0.73
C VAL A 93 -18.50 -4.14 -0.03
N ARG A 94 -19.68 -3.54 -0.24
CA ARG A 94 -19.85 -2.27 -0.96
C ARG A 94 -20.46 -1.24 -0.04
N TYR A 95 -19.84 -0.06 0.05
CA TYR A 95 -20.36 1.09 0.78
C TYR A 95 -20.67 2.22 -0.18
N ASP A 96 -21.78 2.92 0.05
CA ASP A 96 -22.05 4.14 -0.71
C ASP A 96 -21.16 5.32 -0.27
N ALA A 97 -21.38 6.47 -0.90
CA ALA A 97 -20.65 7.69 -0.59
C ALA A 97 -20.78 8.13 0.88
N THR A 98 -21.79 7.67 1.63
CA THR A 98 -21.98 7.98 3.06
C THR A 98 -21.46 6.89 4.00
N GLY A 99 -20.90 5.82 3.44
CA GLY A 99 -20.42 4.66 4.19
C GLY A 99 -21.51 3.64 4.53
N VAL A 100 -22.71 3.76 3.97
CA VAL A 100 -23.78 2.78 4.21
C VAL A 100 -23.60 1.58 3.28
N ARG A 101 -23.69 0.37 3.86
CA ARG A 101 -23.67 -0.89 3.09
C ARG A 101 -24.75 -0.90 2.01
N ARG A 102 -24.40 -1.39 0.82
CA ARG A 102 -25.32 -1.54 -0.30
C ARG A 102 -25.48 -3.01 -0.66
N PRO A 103 -26.71 -3.49 -0.87
CA PRO A 103 -26.92 -4.84 -1.37
C PRO A 103 -26.41 -4.96 -2.81
N TRP A 104 -25.83 -6.11 -3.11
CA TRP A 104 -25.46 -6.56 -4.43
C TRP A 104 -26.72 -7.02 -5.16
N SER A 105 -26.93 -6.54 -6.39
CA SER A 105 -28.16 -6.84 -7.13
C SER A 105 -28.19 -8.25 -7.74
N ASN A 106 -27.06 -8.97 -7.74
CA ASN A 106 -26.90 -10.25 -8.42
C ASN A 106 -25.79 -11.11 -7.77
N ALA A 107 -25.77 -11.20 -6.44
CA ALA A 107 -24.76 -11.99 -5.72
C ALA A 107 -24.88 -13.51 -5.93
N GLY A 108 -26.05 -13.99 -6.39
CA GLY A 108 -26.34 -15.40 -6.58
C GLY A 108 -26.20 -16.20 -5.28
N ASP A 109 -25.73 -17.44 -5.37
CA ASP A 109 -25.54 -18.31 -4.21
C ASP A 109 -24.41 -17.86 -3.26
N ASN A 110 -23.61 -16.87 -3.66
CA ASN A 110 -22.55 -16.29 -2.83
C ASN A 110 -23.03 -15.07 -2.03
N GLY A 111 -24.29 -14.66 -2.21
CA GLY A 111 -24.91 -13.60 -1.45
C GLY A 111 -25.08 -13.96 0.02
N HIS A 112 -24.76 -13.01 0.90
CA HIS A 112 -24.91 -13.19 2.35
C HIS A 112 -25.50 -11.95 3.00
N PHE A 113 -26.35 -12.18 4.02
CA PHE A 113 -27.04 -11.15 4.80
C PHE A 113 -27.79 -10.14 3.93
N ASP A 114 -28.89 -10.60 3.32
CA ASP A 114 -29.70 -9.82 2.37
C ASP A 114 -28.86 -9.21 1.24
N ASP A 115 -27.94 -10.02 0.70
CA ASP A 115 -26.99 -9.66 -0.35
C ASP A 115 -26.12 -8.44 -0.04
N GLN A 116 -25.91 -8.06 1.22
CA GLN A 116 -24.97 -6.98 1.57
C GLN A 116 -23.51 -7.39 1.42
N TYR A 117 -23.24 -8.69 1.37
CA TYR A 117 -21.92 -9.26 1.18
C TYR A 117 -21.93 -10.27 0.04
N VAL A 118 -20.81 -10.37 -0.66
CA VAL A 118 -20.47 -11.54 -1.47
C VAL A 118 -19.36 -12.29 -0.74
N VAL A 119 -19.59 -13.57 -0.44
CA VAL A 119 -18.58 -14.45 0.14
C VAL A 119 -18.35 -15.62 -0.79
N TYR A 120 -17.19 -15.63 -1.44
CA TYR A 120 -16.83 -16.63 -2.43
C TYR A 120 -15.73 -17.56 -1.90
N PRO A 121 -16.01 -18.86 -1.67
CA PRO A 121 -14.99 -19.80 -1.23
C PRO A 121 -13.99 -20.08 -2.37
N CYS A 122 -12.70 -20.22 -2.04
CA CYS A 122 -11.73 -20.66 -3.03
C CYS A 122 -12.12 -22.05 -3.59
N PRO A 123 -11.99 -22.30 -4.92
CA PRO A 123 -12.50 -23.54 -5.54
C PRO A 123 -11.84 -24.82 -4.99
N GLY A 124 -12.62 -25.90 -4.88
CA GLY A 124 -12.13 -27.21 -4.49
C GLY A 124 -11.77 -27.27 -3.00
N THR A 125 -10.59 -27.79 -2.68
CA THR A 125 -10.07 -27.79 -1.30
C THR A 125 -9.19 -26.55 -1.01
N SER A 126 -8.93 -25.70 -2.00
CA SER A 126 -8.03 -24.53 -1.88
C SER A 126 -8.50 -23.52 -0.83
N ARG A 127 -7.51 -22.89 -0.18
CA ARG A 127 -7.73 -21.81 0.78
C ARG A 127 -7.28 -20.49 0.17
N CYS A 128 -8.12 -19.46 0.24
CA CYS A 128 -7.69 -18.10 -0.04
C CYS A 128 -6.86 -17.60 1.15
N ARG A 129 -5.61 -17.18 0.92
CA ARG A 129 -4.68 -16.75 1.97
C ARG A 129 -4.68 -15.24 2.14
N ASP A 130 -4.66 -14.51 1.04
CA ASP A 130 -4.51 -13.06 1.04
C ASP A 130 -5.08 -12.47 -0.26
N VAL A 131 -5.64 -11.27 -0.17
CA VAL A 131 -6.04 -10.49 -1.35
C VAL A 131 -4.93 -9.48 -1.61
N LYS A 132 -4.22 -9.66 -2.73
CA LYS A 132 -3.03 -8.87 -3.08
C LYS A 132 -3.37 -7.60 -3.82
N ASP A 133 -4.42 -7.61 -4.64
CA ASP A 133 -4.88 -6.44 -5.37
C ASP A 133 -6.37 -6.55 -5.73
N LEU A 134 -7.01 -5.40 -5.92
CA LEU A 134 -8.39 -5.25 -6.37
C LEU A 134 -8.42 -4.15 -7.42
N LYS A 135 -8.95 -4.45 -8.61
CA LYS A 135 -9.13 -3.46 -9.67
C LYS A 135 -10.56 -3.47 -10.19
N LEU A 136 -11.12 -2.27 -10.37
CA LEU A 136 -12.37 -2.07 -11.08
C LEU A 136 -12.05 -1.66 -12.52
N PHE A 137 -12.58 -2.39 -13.50
CA PHE A 137 -12.44 -2.04 -14.91
C PHE A 137 -13.76 -2.30 -15.65
N GLY A 138 -14.38 -1.24 -16.17
CA GLY A 138 -15.75 -1.31 -16.68
C GLY A 138 -16.72 -1.77 -15.59
N SER A 139 -17.54 -2.78 -15.87
CA SER A 139 -18.50 -3.35 -14.92
C SER A 139 -17.96 -4.57 -14.16
N ARG A 140 -16.63 -4.71 -14.03
CA ARG A 140 -15.98 -5.88 -13.46
C ARG A 140 -14.95 -5.55 -12.39
N LEU A 141 -14.97 -6.35 -11.34
CA LEU A 141 -13.99 -6.40 -10.28
C LEU A 141 -13.04 -7.57 -10.53
N TYR A 142 -11.74 -7.28 -10.51
CA TYR A 142 -10.66 -8.27 -10.63
C TYR A 142 -9.96 -8.34 -9.29
N VAL A 143 -9.99 -9.51 -8.65
CA VAL A 143 -9.42 -9.75 -7.33
C VAL A 143 -8.23 -10.68 -7.49
N LEU A 144 -7.02 -10.16 -7.27
CA LEU A 144 -5.81 -10.98 -7.22
C LEU A 144 -5.69 -11.60 -5.82
N VAL A 145 -5.59 -12.92 -5.77
CA VAL A 145 -5.58 -13.69 -4.52
C VAL A 145 -4.40 -14.64 -4.52
N ASP A 146 -3.67 -14.70 -3.40
CA ASP A 146 -2.76 -15.80 -3.13
C ASP A 146 -3.56 -16.96 -2.52
N SER A 147 -3.40 -18.15 -3.08
CA SER A 147 -4.17 -19.34 -2.71
C SER A 147 -3.28 -20.56 -2.42
N ASP A 148 -3.73 -21.39 -1.49
CA ASP A 148 -3.16 -22.73 -1.30
C ASP A 148 -3.71 -23.66 -2.37
N ARG A 149 -2.84 -24.45 -3.02
CA ARG A 149 -3.24 -25.51 -3.94
C ARG A 149 -3.00 -26.87 -3.30
N TRP A 150 -4.09 -27.58 -3.08
CA TRP A 150 -4.02 -28.95 -2.59
C TRP A 150 -3.86 -29.93 -3.74
N ARG A 151 -3.03 -30.94 -3.52
CA ARG A 151 -2.95 -32.08 -4.41
C ARG A 151 -3.06 -33.36 -3.58
N LEU A 152 -4.03 -34.19 -3.91
CA LEU A 152 -4.09 -35.57 -3.41
C LEU A 152 -2.92 -36.35 -4.02
N THR A 153 -1.94 -36.73 -3.21
CA THR A 153 -0.99 -37.77 -3.61
C THR A 153 -1.53 -39.13 -3.16
N ALA A 154 -1.59 -40.07 -4.09
CA ALA A 154 -2.22 -41.38 -3.91
C ALA A 154 -1.35 -42.41 -3.16
N GLN A 155 -0.45 -41.99 -2.26
CA GLN A 155 0.47 -42.92 -1.57
C GLN A 155 0.17 -43.08 -0.07
N PRO A 156 -0.41 -44.21 0.35
CA PRO A 156 -0.41 -44.64 1.75
C PRO A 156 1.03 -44.80 2.25
N PRO A 157 1.34 -44.46 3.52
CA PRO A 157 0.42 -44.14 4.62
C PRO A 157 0.11 -42.64 4.81
N PHE A 158 0.45 -41.77 3.86
CA PHE A 158 0.42 -40.33 4.10
C PHE A 158 -0.89 -39.67 3.63
N GLY A 159 -1.49 -38.86 4.51
CA GLY A 159 -2.75 -38.14 4.26
C GLY A 159 -2.61 -36.97 3.27
N LEU A 160 -3.72 -36.24 3.08
CA LEU A 160 -3.77 -34.99 2.31
C LEU A 160 -2.66 -34.04 2.77
N ARG A 161 -1.77 -33.63 1.87
CA ARG A 161 -0.76 -32.59 2.13
C ARG A 161 -0.98 -31.41 1.20
N PHE A 162 -0.59 -30.23 1.67
CA PHE A 162 -0.50 -29.01 0.87
C PHE A 162 0.66 -29.18 -0.13
N TYR A 163 0.47 -28.82 -1.41
CA TYR A 163 1.47 -29.05 -2.47
C TYR A 163 1.73 -27.83 -3.35
N GLY A 164 1.43 -26.63 -2.87
CA GLY A 164 1.84 -25.41 -3.57
C GLY A 164 1.04 -24.20 -3.15
N TYR A 165 1.64 -23.05 -3.43
CA TYR A 165 1.01 -21.74 -3.36
C TYR A 165 0.96 -21.19 -4.78
N GLY A 166 -0.14 -20.55 -5.13
CA GLY A 166 -0.28 -19.89 -6.43
C GLY A 166 -0.97 -18.55 -6.27
N SER A 167 -1.05 -17.85 -7.39
CA SER A 167 -1.84 -16.63 -7.49
C SER A 167 -2.94 -16.84 -8.52
N ASP A 168 -4.16 -16.47 -8.15
CA ASP A 168 -5.36 -16.59 -8.97
C ASP A 168 -6.00 -15.21 -9.11
N VAL A 169 -6.68 -14.97 -10.24
CA VAL A 169 -7.53 -13.80 -10.43
C VAL A 169 -8.98 -14.24 -10.48
N PHE A 170 -9.78 -13.73 -9.56
CA PHE A 170 -11.23 -13.91 -9.53
C PHE A 170 -11.91 -12.70 -10.13
N VAL A 171 -12.91 -12.93 -10.97
CA VAL A 171 -13.66 -11.88 -11.67
C VAL A 171 -15.10 -11.89 -11.21
N PHE A 172 -15.56 -10.74 -10.73
CA PHE A 172 -16.94 -10.49 -10.32
C PHE A 172 -17.52 -9.33 -11.12
N GLY A 173 -18.83 -9.31 -11.33
CA GLY A 173 -19.54 -8.11 -11.78
C GLY A 173 -19.65 -7.09 -10.65
N THR A 174 -19.80 -5.80 -10.99
CA THR A 174 -20.15 -4.76 -10.01
C THR A 174 -21.54 -4.93 -9.39
N ASP A 175 -22.32 -5.86 -9.93
CA ASP A 175 -23.60 -6.34 -9.40
C ASP A 175 -23.44 -7.50 -8.40
N GLY A 176 -22.23 -8.01 -8.20
CA GLY A 176 -21.90 -9.09 -7.26
C GLY A 176 -21.82 -10.48 -7.91
N SER A 177 -22.14 -10.58 -9.20
CA SER A 177 -22.15 -11.87 -9.90
C SER A 177 -20.74 -12.44 -10.04
N TYR A 178 -20.53 -13.70 -9.67
CA TYR A 178 -19.28 -14.40 -10.01
C TYR A 178 -19.25 -14.72 -11.51
N GLN A 179 -18.14 -14.43 -12.17
CA GLN A 179 -17.98 -14.61 -13.62
C GLN A 179 -16.93 -15.67 -13.95
N ASN A 180 -15.72 -15.55 -13.40
CA ASN A 180 -14.63 -16.47 -13.70
C ASN A 180 -13.56 -16.47 -12.61
N ALA A 181 -12.71 -17.50 -12.60
CA ALA A 181 -11.47 -17.56 -11.85
C ALA A 181 -10.39 -18.19 -12.72
N THR A 182 -9.22 -17.56 -12.79
CA THR A 182 -8.09 -18.09 -13.57
C THR A 182 -6.84 -18.13 -12.70
N ALA A 183 -6.21 -19.31 -12.67
CA ALA A 183 -4.86 -19.47 -12.16
C ALA A 183 -3.87 -18.75 -13.07
N ILE A 184 -3.19 -17.72 -12.56
CA ILE A 184 -2.31 -16.88 -13.37
C ILE A 184 -0.82 -17.20 -13.17
N ASP A 185 -0.43 -17.62 -11.97
CA ASP A 185 0.92 -18.06 -11.64
C ASP A 185 0.86 -19.13 -10.54
N GLY A 186 1.97 -19.84 -10.36
CA GLY A 186 2.13 -20.92 -9.42
C GLY A 186 2.88 -22.07 -10.08
N GLU A 187 3.94 -22.51 -9.44
CA GLU A 187 4.67 -23.71 -9.86
C GLU A 187 4.20 -24.90 -9.02
N PRO A 188 4.19 -26.12 -9.56
CA PRO A 188 4.17 -27.31 -8.72
C PRO A 188 5.36 -27.24 -7.76
N ALA A 189 5.13 -27.30 -6.46
CA ALA A 189 6.22 -27.34 -5.50
C ALA A 189 7.11 -28.56 -5.81
N ALA A 190 8.41 -28.33 -6.03
CA ALA A 190 9.37 -29.39 -6.30
C ALA A 190 9.56 -30.28 -5.05
N ASP A 191 9.42 -29.68 -3.86
CA ASP A 191 9.45 -30.33 -2.56
C ASP A 191 8.06 -30.24 -1.87
N PRO A 192 7.50 -31.35 -1.36
CA PRO A 192 6.30 -31.35 -0.51
C PRO A 192 6.33 -30.39 0.68
N ASP A 193 7.52 -30.05 1.18
CA ASP A 193 7.73 -29.18 2.33
C ASP A 193 8.09 -27.74 1.91
N ASP A 194 8.06 -27.41 0.61
CA ASP A 194 8.22 -26.03 0.12
C ASP A 194 6.88 -25.28 0.20
N PHE A 195 6.81 -24.35 1.14
CA PHE A 195 5.58 -23.68 1.52
C PHE A 195 5.25 -22.43 0.71
N ARG A 196 6.08 -21.92 -0.23
CA ARG A 196 5.64 -20.81 -1.10
C ARG A 196 6.45 -20.82 -2.40
N THR A 197 5.79 -21.06 -3.53
CA THR A 197 6.45 -20.97 -4.84
C THR A 197 6.25 -19.59 -5.51
N VAL A 198 5.15 -18.89 -5.19
CA VAL A 198 4.82 -17.56 -5.72
C VAL A 198 4.08 -16.72 -4.69
N ALA A 199 4.25 -15.40 -4.73
CA ALA A 199 3.43 -14.39 -4.07
C ALA A 199 3.02 -13.31 -5.07
N GLY A 200 1.73 -12.98 -5.14
CA GLY A 200 1.24 -11.91 -5.99
C GLY A 200 1.69 -10.54 -5.51
N GLY A 201 2.09 -9.67 -6.44
CA GLY A 201 2.39 -8.27 -6.17
C GLY A 201 1.17 -7.40 -6.49
N GLY A 202 0.76 -7.37 -7.75
CA GLY A 202 -0.41 -6.60 -8.18
C GLY A 202 -0.88 -6.95 -9.59
N ILE A 203 -2.01 -6.36 -9.99
CA ILE A 203 -2.53 -6.42 -11.36
C ILE A 203 -2.81 -5.03 -11.89
N ALA A 204 -2.82 -4.88 -13.22
CA ALA A 204 -3.36 -3.67 -13.84
C ALA A 204 -4.09 -4.00 -15.12
N LEU A 205 -5.12 -3.21 -15.46
CA LEU A 205 -5.97 -3.43 -16.62
C LEU A 205 -5.94 -2.24 -17.55
N TYR A 206 -5.99 -2.52 -18.86
CA TYR A 206 -6.03 -1.48 -19.87
C TYR A 206 -6.64 -1.98 -21.18
N ASP A 207 -7.40 -1.11 -21.86
CA ASP A 207 -7.89 -1.42 -23.21
C ASP A 207 -6.83 -1.16 -24.26
N ASN A 208 -6.79 -2.00 -25.30
CA ASN A 208 -5.98 -1.76 -26.48
C ASN A 208 -6.64 -0.67 -27.34
N MET A 209 -6.03 0.51 -27.49
CA MET A 209 -6.67 1.58 -28.27
C MET A 209 -6.74 1.29 -29.78
N ALA A 210 -5.88 0.42 -30.31
CA ALA A 210 -5.99 -0.04 -31.69
C ALA A 210 -7.18 -0.99 -31.88
N PHE A 211 -7.58 -1.70 -30.81
CA PHE A 211 -8.70 -2.64 -30.77
C PHE A 211 -9.48 -2.45 -29.46
N PRO A 212 -10.33 -1.41 -29.34
CA PRO A 212 -10.90 -0.97 -28.06
C PRO A 212 -11.74 -2.03 -27.35
N THR A 213 -12.13 -3.09 -28.05
CA THR A 213 -12.86 -4.24 -27.50
C THR A 213 -11.96 -5.28 -26.85
N VAL A 214 -10.63 -5.09 -26.90
CA VAL A 214 -9.64 -6.00 -26.32
C VAL A 214 -9.06 -5.37 -25.07
N THR A 215 -9.49 -5.88 -23.91
CA THR A 215 -8.93 -5.53 -22.61
C THR A 215 -7.76 -6.46 -22.29
N SER A 216 -6.66 -5.90 -21.83
CA SER A 216 -5.50 -6.64 -21.33
C SER A 216 -5.40 -6.49 -19.81
N LEU A 217 -5.00 -7.57 -19.15
CA LEU A 217 -4.58 -7.60 -17.76
C LEU A 217 -3.08 -7.91 -17.71
N VAL A 218 -2.33 -7.15 -16.92
CA VAL A 218 -0.94 -7.45 -16.59
C VAL A 218 -0.84 -7.85 -15.13
N TYR A 219 0.08 -8.75 -14.85
CA TYR A 219 0.36 -9.28 -13.52
C TYR A 219 1.82 -9.06 -13.17
N ALA A 220 2.07 -8.70 -11.92
CA ALA A 220 3.38 -8.66 -11.31
C ALA A 220 3.36 -9.46 -10.01
N GLY A 221 4.42 -10.24 -9.77
CA GLY A 221 4.58 -10.98 -8.52
C GLY A 221 6.00 -11.45 -8.32
N THR A 222 6.19 -12.30 -7.32
CA THR A 222 7.49 -12.80 -6.91
C THR A 222 7.46 -14.33 -6.88
N GLY A 223 8.37 -14.95 -7.61
CA GLY A 223 8.63 -16.38 -7.55
C GLY A 223 9.72 -16.69 -6.53
N PHE A 224 9.56 -17.79 -5.80
CA PHE A 224 10.55 -18.31 -4.85
C PHE A 224 11.09 -19.61 -5.42
N THR A 225 12.41 -19.74 -5.46
CA THR A 225 13.06 -20.99 -5.89
C THR A 225 13.33 -21.84 -4.65
N ASP A 226 12.84 -23.08 -4.58
CA ASP A 226 13.12 -24.09 -3.55
C ASP A 226 13.19 -23.59 -2.08
N GLY A 227 12.04 -23.42 -1.42
CA GLY A 227 11.88 -23.40 0.05
C GLY A 227 12.38 -22.16 0.79
N ALA A 228 13.31 -21.40 0.20
CA ALA A 228 13.87 -20.13 0.66
C ALA A 228 14.86 -19.50 -0.34
N GLY A 229 14.98 -20.04 -1.56
CA GLY A 229 15.92 -19.56 -2.57
C GLY A 229 15.56 -18.19 -3.13
N PRO A 230 16.41 -17.65 -4.03
CA PRO A 230 16.35 -16.27 -4.44
C PRO A 230 14.98 -15.90 -5.01
N HIS A 231 14.46 -14.77 -4.51
CA HIS A 231 13.24 -14.16 -5.01
C HIS A 231 13.47 -13.67 -6.44
N ARG A 232 12.57 -14.04 -7.34
CA ARG A 232 12.61 -13.67 -8.75
C ARG A 232 11.39 -12.83 -9.09
N PRO A 233 11.56 -11.71 -9.80
CA PRO A 233 10.43 -10.96 -10.30
C PRO A 233 9.67 -11.82 -11.32
N ARG A 234 8.34 -11.82 -11.30
CA ARG A 234 7.47 -12.56 -12.22
C ARG A 234 6.51 -11.58 -12.91
N PHE A 235 6.42 -11.66 -14.23
CA PHE A 235 5.52 -10.83 -15.03
C PHE A 235 4.71 -11.68 -15.99
N GLY A 236 3.42 -11.36 -16.14
CA GLY A 236 2.53 -11.98 -17.11
C GLY A 236 1.60 -10.97 -17.76
N LYS A 237 1.12 -11.30 -18.96
CA LYS A 237 0.07 -10.54 -19.64
C LYS A 237 -1.01 -11.50 -20.16
N PHE A 238 -2.26 -11.10 -19.99
CA PHE A 238 -3.44 -11.86 -20.36
C PHE A 238 -4.41 -10.98 -21.18
N THR A 239 -5.04 -11.56 -22.18
CA THR A 239 -6.27 -11.00 -22.79
C THR A 239 -7.47 -11.39 -21.94
N VAL A 240 -8.35 -10.43 -21.69
CA VAL A 240 -9.59 -10.62 -20.93
C VAL A 240 -10.75 -10.94 -21.87
N GLY A 241 -11.40 -12.08 -21.65
CA GLY A 241 -12.57 -12.52 -22.38
C GLY A 241 -13.86 -11.77 -22.02
N GLY A 242 -14.88 -11.95 -22.88
CA GLY A 242 -16.22 -11.39 -22.69
C GLY A 242 -16.97 -11.94 -21.46
N ASP A 243 -16.47 -12.98 -20.81
CA ASP A 243 -16.94 -13.60 -19.57
C ASP A 243 -15.98 -13.39 -18.39
N GLY A 244 -14.91 -12.60 -18.58
CA GLY A 244 -13.86 -12.41 -17.58
C GLY A 244 -12.79 -13.50 -17.56
N SER A 245 -12.86 -14.52 -18.43
CA SER A 245 -11.77 -15.49 -18.59
C SER A 245 -10.46 -14.81 -18.96
N LEU A 246 -9.34 -15.32 -18.46
CA LEU A 246 -8.01 -14.80 -18.82
C LEU A 246 -7.31 -15.78 -19.75
N THR A 247 -6.92 -15.31 -20.93
CA THR A 247 -6.12 -16.08 -21.89
C THR A 247 -4.71 -15.50 -21.94
N THR A 248 -3.69 -16.35 -21.78
CA THR A 248 -2.29 -15.91 -21.75
C THR A 248 -1.85 -15.30 -23.09
N ASP A 249 -1.44 -14.03 -23.06
CA ASP A 249 -0.79 -13.34 -24.19
C ASP A 249 0.74 -13.45 -24.09
N THR A 250 1.26 -13.28 -22.87
CA THR A 250 2.68 -13.40 -22.54
C THR A 250 2.78 -14.36 -21.37
N ALA A 251 3.42 -15.50 -21.61
CA ALA A 251 3.70 -16.48 -20.57
C ALA A 251 4.47 -15.83 -19.41
N ILE A 252 4.30 -16.38 -18.20
CA ILE A 252 5.03 -15.90 -17.04
C ILE A 252 6.53 -15.92 -17.34
N MET A 253 7.16 -14.76 -17.14
CA MET A 253 8.58 -14.55 -17.36
C MET A 253 9.22 -13.83 -16.19
N GLU A 254 10.55 -13.87 -16.13
CA GLU A 254 11.32 -13.27 -15.04
C GLU A 254 12.10 -12.05 -15.54
N PRO A 255 11.54 -10.83 -15.46
CA PRO A 255 12.24 -9.64 -15.95
C PRO A 255 13.49 -9.39 -15.10
N ASN A 256 14.67 -9.64 -15.66
CA ASN A 256 15.97 -9.42 -15.03
C ASN A 256 16.81 -8.41 -15.83
N PRO A 257 16.40 -7.13 -15.87
CA PRO A 257 17.11 -6.10 -16.61
C PRO A 257 18.57 -6.00 -16.16
N GLY A 258 19.52 -5.98 -17.11
CA GLY A 258 20.95 -5.79 -16.81
C GLY A 258 21.55 -6.79 -15.82
N ASN A 259 20.90 -7.95 -15.61
CA ASN A 259 21.24 -8.90 -14.55
C ASN A 259 21.22 -8.29 -13.13
N GLN A 260 20.28 -7.38 -12.87
CA GLN A 260 20.12 -6.68 -11.59
C GLN A 260 19.47 -7.54 -10.49
N CYS A 261 18.84 -8.65 -10.85
CA CYS A 261 18.21 -9.59 -9.92
C CYS A 261 18.85 -11.00 -10.02
N PRO A 262 20.17 -11.15 -9.83
CA PRO A 262 20.84 -12.44 -9.85
C PRO A 262 20.49 -13.26 -8.60
N ALA A 263 20.90 -14.54 -8.58
CA ALA A 263 20.66 -15.41 -7.42
C ALA A 263 21.23 -14.88 -6.10
N SER A 264 22.29 -14.06 -6.16
CA SER A 264 22.94 -13.45 -4.99
C SER A 264 22.30 -12.14 -4.53
N ALA A 265 21.39 -11.57 -5.33
CA ALA A 265 20.70 -10.31 -5.07
C ALA A 265 19.24 -10.46 -5.52
N PRO A 266 18.43 -11.21 -4.75
CA PRO A 266 17.04 -11.48 -5.09
C PRO A 266 16.22 -10.20 -5.23
N CYS A 267 15.16 -10.26 -6.03
CA CYS A 267 14.21 -9.16 -6.21
C CYS A 267 12.77 -9.64 -6.02
N GLU A 268 11.97 -8.81 -5.37
CA GLU A 268 10.54 -9.01 -5.14
C GLU A 268 9.75 -7.97 -5.93
N LEU A 269 8.76 -8.38 -6.72
CA LEU A 269 7.74 -7.43 -7.20
C LEU A 269 6.56 -7.45 -6.23
N LEU A 270 6.18 -6.27 -5.79
CA LEU A 270 5.14 -6.07 -4.78
C LEU A 270 3.95 -5.28 -5.33
N ASP A 271 4.10 -4.59 -6.46
CA ASP A 271 3.01 -3.84 -7.08
C ASP A 271 3.27 -3.50 -8.55
N VAL A 272 2.22 -3.13 -9.29
CA VAL A 272 2.25 -2.69 -10.70
C VAL A 272 1.31 -1.52 -10.94
N ALA A 273 1.80 -0.53 -11.68
CA ALA A 273 1.00 0.61 -12.12
C ALA A 273 1.19 0.90 -13.62
N LEU A 274 0.19 1.56 -14.19
CA LEU A 274 0.21 1.97 -15.59
C LEU A 274 0.52 3.46 -15.70
N GLY A 275 1.38 3.79 -16.65
CA GLY A 275 1.68 5.14 -17.06
C GLY A 275 0.86 5.62 -18.25
N GLY A 276 1.29 6.76 -18.79
CA GLY A 276 0.77 7.32 -20.03
C GLY A 276 1.05 6.44 -21.25
N ARG A 277 0.47 6.84 -22.38
CA ARG A 277 0.59 6.15 -23.67
C ARG A 277 1.11 7.08 -24.75
N SER A 278 1.76 6.49 -25.77
CA SER A 278 2.12 7.20 -27.01
C SER A 278 1.27 6.67 -28.16
N GLY A 279 0.36 7.51 -28.67
CA GLY A 279 -0.59 7.11 -29.72
C GLY A 279 -1.41 5.88 -29.32
N THR A 280 -1.54 4.91 -30.21
CA THR A 280 -2.28 3.65 -30.00
C THR A 280 -1.48 2.57 -29.25
N SER A 281 -0.26 2.87 -28.81
CA SER A 281 0.58 1.90 -28.10
C SER A 281 -0.04 1.50 -26.76
N PRO A 282 0.31 0.31 -26.22
CA PRO A 282 0.03 -0.01 -24.83
C PRO A 282 0.56 1.08 -23.89
N PRO A 283 -0.03 1.24 -22.69
CA PRO A 283 0.55 2.10 -21.68
C PRO A 283 1.92 1.61 -21.26
N ARG A 284 2.74 2.52 -20.76
CA ARG A 284 3.95 2.14 -20.02
C ARG A 284 3.54 1.34 -18.79
N ILE A 285 4.25 0.26 -18.49
CA ILE A 285 3.98 -0.59 -17.33
C ILE A 285 5.15 -0.43 -16.37
N TYR A 286 4.86 -0.01 -15.14
CA TYR A 286 5.85 0.17 -14.08
C TYR A 286 5.64 -0.90 -13.03
N LEU A 287 6.73 -1.56 -12.65
CA LEU A 287 6.76 -2.56 -11.59
C LEU A 287 7.59 -2.03 -10.44
N SER A 288 7.13 -2.23 -9.22
CA SER A 288 7.88 -1.85 -8.02
C SER A 288 8.00 -3.00 -7.04
N GLY A 289 9.07 -2.97 -6.25
CA GLY A 289 9.21 -3.80 -5.06
C GLY A 289 10.59 -3.63 -4.44
N SER A 290 11.23 -4.73 -4.06
CA SER A 290 12.46 -4.71 -3.25
C SER A 290 13.59 -5.53 -3.88
N LYS A 291 14.81 -5.01 -3.89
CA LYS A 291 16.02 -5.71 -4.34
C LYS A 291 16.98 -5.87 -3.18
N TRP A 292 17.40 -7.08 -2.93
CA TRP A 292 18.44 -7.35 -1.95
C TRP A 292 19.80 -6.91 -2.48
N HIS A 293 20.56 -6.15 -1.70
CA HIS A 293 21.97 -5.89 -1.95
C HIS A 293 22.82 -6.61 -0.90
N PRO A 294 23.90 -7.30 -1.32
CA PRO A 294 24.82 -7.89 -0.37
C PRO A 294 25.58 -6.80 0.37
N GLY A 295 25.74 -7.01 1.68
CA GLY A 295 26.62 -6.22 2.55
C GLY A 295 28.05 -6.08 2.05
N PRO A 296 28.82 -5.13 2.59
CA PRO A 296 30.24 -5.11 2.35
C PRO A 296 30.83 -6.37 2.98
N PRO A 297 32.08 -6.70 2.64
CA PRO A 297 32.79 -7.78 3.30
C PRO A 297 32.77 -7.62 4.83
N PRO A 298 32.68 -8.73 5.59
CA PRO A 298 32.77 -8.71 7.05
C PRO A 298 34.00 -7.93 7.53
N GLY A 299 33.80 -7.01 8.49
CA GLY A 299 34.87 -6.19 9.09
C GLY A 299 34.85 -4.71 8.68
N THR A 300 33.96 -4.31 7.77
CA THR A 300 33.64 -2.91 7.52
C THR A 300 32.50 -2.51 8.46
N ILE A 301 32.67 -1.45 9.26
CA ILE A 301 31.56 -0.90 10.07
C ILE A 301 30.66 -0.13 9.10
N GLY A 302 29.71 -0.85 8.53
CA GLY A 302 28.66 -0.35 7.65
C GLY A 302 27.51 -1.36 7.69
N TRP A 303 26.28 -0.86 7.76
CA TRP A 303 25.08 -1.66 7.96
C TRP A 303 24.55 -2.24 6.63
N ASP A 304 25.42 -2.70 5.73
CA ASP A 304 25.11 -2.50 4.30
C ASP A 304 24.54 -3.72 3.55
N ALA A 305 23.95 -4.71 4.24
CA ALA A 305 23.13 -5.75 3.59
C ALA A 305 21.65 -5.48 3.88
N GLY A 306 20.84 -5.34 2.84
CA GLY A 306 19.45 -4.96 3.03
C GLY A 306 18.64 -5.06 1.74
N TRP A 307 17.35 -4.78 1.88
CA TRP A 307 16.44 -4.59 0.77
C TRP A 307 16.41 -3.11 0.39
N ASP A 308 16.75 -2.78 -0.84
CA ASP A 308 16.49 -1.47 -1.43
C ASP A 308 15.17 -1.50 -2.18
N TYR A 309 14.51 -0.34 -2.31
CA TYR A 309 13.36 -0.26 -3.18
C TYR A 309 13.87 -0.34 -4.61
N PHE A 310 13.05 -0.86 -5.51
CA PHE A 310 13.29 -0.70 -6.91
C PHE A 310 12.02 -0.34 -7.67
N VAL A 311 12.26 0.27 -8.83
CA VAL A 311 11.25 0.44 -9.87
C VAL A 311 11.85 0.08 -11.21
N MET A 312 11.10 -0.64 -12.02
CA MET A 312 11.45 -0.97 -13.40
C MET A 312 10.26 -0.70 -14.34
N ASN A 313 10.56 -0.54 -15.62
CA ASN A 313 9.59 -0.35 -16.68
C ASN A 313 9.69 -1.56 -17.59
N VAL A 314 8.55 -2.12 -17.94
CA VAL A 314 8.48 -3.20 -18.92
C VAL A 314 7.54 -2.81 -20.05
N ASN A 315 7.80 -3.34 -21.23
CA ASN A 315 6.85 -3.28 -22.33
C ASN A 315 5.73 -4.32 -22.14
N SER A 316 4.77 -4.37 -23.08
CA SER A 316 3.65 -5.32 -23.00
C SER A 316 4.06 -6.79 -23.13
N SER A 317 5.28 -7.10 -23.56
CA SER A 317 5.83 -8.46 -23.58
C SER A 317 6.73 -8.76 -22.37
N GLY A 318 6.70 -7.91 -21.34
CA GLY A 318 7.50 -8.07 -20.11
C GLY A 318 9.00 -7.84 -20.29
N THR A 319 9.45 -7.44 -21.49
CA THR A 319 10.84 -7.05 -21.70
C THR A 319 11.06 -5.70 -21.02
N PRO A 320 12.11 -5.56 -20.19
CA PRO A 320 12.46 -4.27 -19.62
C PRO A 320 12.59 -3.19 -20.70
N GLY A 321 12.20 -1.95 -20.39
CA GLY A 321 12.31 -0.80 -21.28
C GLY A 321 13.59 -0.01 -21.02
N SER A 322 14.24 0.49 -22.08
CA SER A 322 15.58 1.11 -22.04
C SER A 322 15.60 2.51 -21.40
N ASN A 323 14.45 2.98 -20.96
CA ASN A 323 14.19 4.40 -20.74
C ASN A 323 14.25 4.79 -19.26
N LEU A 324 14.44 3.84 -18.33
CA LEU A 324 14.68 4.15 -16.93
C LEU A 324 16.19 4.26 -16.65
N TYR A 325 16.57 5.09 -15.69
CA TYR A 325 17.93 5.30 -15.16
C TYR A 325 18.77 4.01 -15.05
N ASP A 326 20.09 4.11 -15.26
CA ASP A 326 21.05 2.99 -15.48
C ASP A 326 20.57 1.93 -16.48
N GLY A 327 19.80 2.39 -17.46
CA GLY A 327 19.32 1.62 -18.59
C GLY A 327 17.99 0.92 -18.37
N TRP A 328 17.55 0.62 -17.14
CA TRP A 328 16.36 -0.24 -16.95
C TRP A 328 15.71 -0.24 -15.55
N VAL A 329 16.42 0.17 -14.48
CA VAL A 329 15.97 0.07 -13.08
C VAL A 329 16.51 1.24 -12.26
N SER A 330 15.68 1.83 -11.39
CA SER A 330 16.16 2.73 -10.34
C SER A 330 16.15 2.00 -9.00
N THR A 331 17.29 2.02 -8.30
CA THR A 331 17.49 1.44 -6.96
C THR A 331 18.25 2.42 -6.09
N GLU A 332 17.81 2.64 -4.85
CA GLU A 332 18.61 3.39 -3.89
C GLU A 332 18.28 3.07 -2.44
N GLY A 333 19.29 3.03 -1.58
CA GLY A 333 19.10 3.02 -0.14
C GLY A 333 18.62 4.38 0.36
N ILE A 334 17.49 4.40 1.06
CA ILE A 334 16.94 5.60 1.73
C ILE A 334 17.19 5.55 3.26
N GLY A 335 17.83 4.47 3.69
CA GLY A 335 18.26 4.16 5.05
C GLY A 335 19.13 2.92 5.04
N VAL A 336 19.15 2.18 6.14
CA VAL A 336 19.90 0.92 6.27
C VAL A 336 19.26 -0.21 5.44
N GLU A 337 17.92 -0.21 5.38
CA GLU A 337 17.10 -1.07 4.56
C GLU A 337 15.88 -0.25 4.15
N SER A 338 15.49 -0.34 2.90
CA SER A 338 14.41 0.44 2.27
C SER A 338 13.53 -0.41 1.36
N GLY A 339 12.83 -1.43 1.86
CA GLY A 339 11.99 -2.29 1.02
C GLY A 339 10.82 -1.54 0.35
N GLY A 340 10.66 -1.68 -0.96
CA GLY A 340 9.49 -1.16 -1.67
C GLY A 340 8.20 -1.82 -1.16
N ARG A 341 7.07 -1.13 -1.29
CA ARG A 341 5.76 -1.62 -0.80
C ARG A 341 4.59 -1.35 -1.74
N GLY A 342 4.67 -0.32 -2.57
CA GLY A 342 3.59 0.03 -3.49
C GLY A 342 4.01 1.11 -4.48
N ILE A 343 3.24 1.24 -5.56
CA ILE A 343 3.49 2.21 -6.62
C ILE A 343 2.20 2.92 -7.04
N ALA A 344 2.27 4.24 -7.15
CA ALA A 344 1.24 5.05 -7.78
C ALA A 344 1.85 5.85 -8.94
N VAL A 345 1.10 6.05 -10.01
CA VAL A 345 1.59 6.77 -11.19
C VAL A 345 0.57 7.83 -11.59
N LYS A 346 1.05 9.04 -11.82
CA LYS A 346 0.31 10.06 -12.56
C LYS A 346 0.70 9.94 -14.03
N PRO A 347 -0.20 9.43 -14.89
CA PRO A 347 0.11 9.27 -16.30
C PRO A 347 0.20 10.63 -17.00
N GLY A 348 1.21 10.80 -17.84
CA GLY A 348 1.34 11.92 -18.74
C GLY A 348 0.35 11.82 -19.90
N PHE A 349 -0.26 12.95 -20.28
CA PHE A 349 -1.22 13.01 -21.38
C PHE A 349 -0.52 13.18 -22.73
N LEU A 350 -0.73 12.24 -23.67
CA LEU A 350 -0.32 12.17 -25.10
C LEU A 350 1.17 12.40 -25.46
N SER A 351 1.91 13.14 -24.64
CA SER A 351 3.35 13.39 -24.71
C SER A 351 3.93 13.86 -23.37
N GLY A 352 3.10 13.99 -22.32
CA GLY A 352 3.56 14.33 -20.98
C GLY A 352 4.44 13.22 -20.38
N SER A 353 5.39 13.62 -19.54
CA SER A 353 6.15 12.69 -18.71
C SER A 353 5.27 12.16 -17.59
N ASP A 354 5.34 10.85 -17.35
CA ASP A 354 4.75 10.25 -16.16
C ASP A 354 5.48 10.74 -14.90
N GLU A 355 4.74 10.89 -13.81
CA GLU A 355 5.30 11.03 -12.46
C GLU A 355 5.03 9.72 -11.72
N ILE A 356 6.10 9.10 -11.23
CA ILE A 356 6.06 7.77 -10.61
C ILE A 356 6.35 7.93 -9.12
N PHE A 357 5.44 7.48 -8.28
CA PHE A 357 5.56 7.54 -6.83
C PHE A 357 5.73 6.13 -6.28
N VAL A 358 6.87 5.87 -5.66
CA VAL A 358 7.16 4.59 -5.01
C VAL A 358 7.12 4.79 -3.51
N MET A 359 6.42 3.89 -2.82
CA MET A 359 6.36 3.84 -1.37
C MET A 359 7.28 2.74 -0.86
N ALA A 360 8.05 3.03 0.19
CA ALA A 360 8.97 2.08 0.81
C ALA A 360 8.92 2.15 2.33
N ASN A 361 9.12 1.01 3.01
CA ASN A 361 9.47 1.00 4.43
C ASN A 361 10.95 1.37 4.55
N VAL A 362 11.32 2.22 5.50
CA VAL A 362 12.72 2.61 5.73
C VAL A 362 13.11 2.23 7.15
N VAL A 363 14.11 1.38 7.28
CA VAL A 363 14.73 1.04 8.55
C VAL A 363 15.65 2.19 8.96
N GLN A 364 15.29 2.81 10.08
CA GLN A 364 16.10 3.80 10.80
C GLN A 364 16.62 3.17 12.09
N ARG A 365 17.59 3.83 12.74
CA ARG A 365 18.33 3.20 13.83
C ARG A 365 17.46 2.82 15.04
N CYS A 366 16.46 3.63 15.39
CA CYS A 366 15.63 3.37 16.57
C CYS A 366 14.18 2.96 16.25
N LYS A 367 13.60 3.40 15.13
CA LYS A 367 12.21 3.10 14.74
C LYS A 367 12.08 3.09 13.22
N GLY A 368 11.49 2.04 12.63
CA GLY A 368 11.19 2.02 11.19
C GLY A 368 10.22 3.15 10.81
N GLY A 369 10.42 3.73 9.61
CA GLY A 369 9.60 4.80 9.06
C GLY A 369 9.14 4.50 7.63
N ILE A 370 8.57 5.51 6.99
CA ILE A 370 8.01 5.44 5.64
C ILE A 370 8.75 6.43 4.74
N ALA A 371 9.04 6.01 3.51
CA ALA A 371 9.49 6.89 2.45
C ALA A 371 8.53 6.88 1.27
N VAL A 372 8.40 8.05 0.64
CA VAL A 372 7.82 8.21 -0.69
C VAL A 372 8.88 8.82 -1.58
N ILE A 373 9.07 8.20 -2.74
CA ILE A 373 10.05 8.58 -3.74
C ILE A 373 9.32 8.99 -5.00
N LYS A 374 9.74 10.09 -5.62
CA LYS A 374 9.22 10.54 -6.90
C LYS A 374 10.27 10.41 -7.99
N HIS A 375 9.94 9.64 -9.03
CA HIS A 375 10.71 9.53 -10.26
C HIS A 375 9.97 10.20 -11.42
N GLY A 376 10.73 10.77 -12.36
CA GLY A 376 10.24 11.06 -13.70
C GLY A 376 10.07 9.78 -14.52
N GLN A 377 9.43 9.90 -15.68
CA GLN A 377 9.27 8.80 -16.64
C GLN A 377 10.60 8.13 -17.03
N ASP A 378 11.70 8.88 -17.01
CA ASP A 378 13.05 8.42 -17.34
C ASP A 378 13.80 7.80 -16.14
N GLY A 379 13.12 7.67 -14.99
CA GLY A 379 13.66 7.09 -13.76
C GLY A 379 14.53 8.06 -12.95
N THR A 380 14.77 9.28 -13.45
CA THR A 380 15.50 10.30 -12.69
C THR A 380 14.68 10.76 -11.50
N PHE A 381 15.35 11.09 -10.38
CA PHE A 381 14.68 11.65 -9.22
C PHE A 381 14.15 13.05 -9.53
N ALA A 382 12.90 13.29 -9.15
CA ALA A 382 12.30 14.61 -9.23
C ALA A 382 12.87 15.51 -8.12
N THR A 383 13.91 16.30 -8.43
CA THR A 383 14.66 17.08 -7.43
C THR A 383 13.85 18.16 -6.71
N ASP A 384 12.67 18.50 -7.24
CA ASP A 384 11.68 19.40 -6.64
C ASP A 384 10.78 18.72 -5.60
N PHE A 385 10.85 17.41 -5.46
CA PHE A 385 10.08 16.63 -4.50
C PHE A 385 10.92 16.27 -3.27
N GLY A 386 10.60 16.89 -2.13
CA GLY A 386 11.32 16.68 -0.87
C GLY A 386 12.82 16.95 -0.98
N SER A 387 13.62 16.12 -0.32
CA SER A 387 15.09 16.19 -0.41
C SER A 387 15.57 15.24 -1.50
N ALA A 388 15.88 15.78 -2.68
CA ALA A 388 16.40 15.04 -3.83
C ALA A 388 15.46 13.92 -4.34
N GLY A 389 14.17 14.22 -4.47
CA GLY A 389 13.15 13.28 -4.97
C GLY A 389 12.56 12.37 -3.90
N ARG A 390 12.75 12.68 -2.62
CA ARG A 390 12.39 11.80 -1.51
C ARG A 390 11.81 12.56 -0.34
N VAL A 391 10.80 11.96 0.25
CA VAL A 391 10.20 12.40 1.50
C VAL A 391 10.23 11.23 2.46
N ARG A 392 10.67 11.48 3.69
CA ARG A 392 10.65 10.51 4.78
C ARG A 392 9.81 11.05 5.93
N TYR A 393 9.05 10.18 6.55
CA TYR A 393 8.27 10.47 7.74
C TYR A 393 8.06 9.21 8.56
N GLY A 394 7.65 9.38 9.81
CA GLY A 394 7.74 8.28 10.75
C GLY A 394 9.19 7.90 11.06
N GLY A 395 9.32 6.87 11.89
CA GLY A 395 10.60 6.40 12.38
C GLY A 395 11.37 7.43 13.23
N SER A 396 12.57 7.03 13.66
CA SER A 396 13.48 7.90 14.41
C SER A 396 14.91 7.36 14.35
N ASP A 397 15.85 8.26 14.14
CA ASP A 397 17.28 8.05 14.36
C ASP A 397 17.69 8.52 15.77
N GLU A 398 18.87 8.08 16.24
CA GLU A 398 19.48 8.66 17.44
C GLU A 398 19.69 10.17 17.22
N GLY A 399 19.00 11.01 18.00
CA GLY A 399 19.41 12.41 18.11
C GLY A 399 20.80 12.48 18.75
N ASP A 400 21.59 13.51 18.46
CA ASP A 400 22.93 13.72 19.04
C ASP A 400 22.91 13.54 20.57
N GLY A 401 23.35 12.37 21.06
CA GLY A 401 23.44 12.02 22.47
C GLY A 401 22.32 11.13 23.06
N GLN A 402 21.30 10.73 22.29
CA GLN A 402 20.31 9.74 22.73
C GLN A 402 20.62 8.36 22.13
N VAL A 403 21.03 7.43 23.00
CA VAL A 403 21.13 6.00 22.65
C VAL A 403 19.71 5.50 22.39
N CYS A 404 19.46 4.80 21.27
CA CYS A 404 18.19 4.07 21.11
C CYS A 404 18.04 3.20 22.36
N ASP A 405 17.02 3.45 23.19
CA ASP A 405 16.98 2.80 24.49
C ASP A 405 17.06 1.27 24.28
N PRO A 406 18.09 0.60 24.82
CA PRO A 406 18.38 -0.80 24.49
C PRO A 406 17.26 -1.75 24.92
N ASN A 407 16.37 -1.32 25.82
CA ASN A 407 15.15 -2.06 26.13
C ASN A 407 14.09 -2.00 25.02
N TYR A 408 14.27 -1.15 24.01
CA TYR A 408 13.41 -1.04 22.81
C TYR A 408 13.97 -1.83 21.62
N MET A 409 15.28 -2.10 21.58
CA MET A 409 15.88 -2.87 20.48
C MET A 409 15.69 -4.39 20.63
N VAL A 410 15.34 -4.87 21.83
CA VAL A 410 15.12 -6.29 22.10
C VAL A 410 13.64 -6.52 22.42
N GLY A 411 12.81 -6.62 21.38
CA GLY A 411 11.45 -7.16 21.49
C GLY A 411 10.28 -6.17 21.36
N ALA A 412 10.52 -4.89 21.09
CA ALA A 412 9.44 -3.95 20.76
C ALA A 412 9.77 -3.13 19.51
N ILE A 413 9.56 -3.73 18.33
CA ILE A 413 9.73 -3.06 17.05
C ILE A 413 8.62 -2.01 16.95
N ARG A 414 8.87 -0.81 17.47
CA ARG A 414 8.08 0.34 17.07
C ARG A 414 8.43 0.60 15.62
N ALA A 415 7.44 0.61 14.75
CA ALA A 415 7.64 0.82 13.32
C ALA A 415 6.38 1.42 12.71
N ASP A 416 6.61 2.36 11.81
CA ASP A 416 5.60 2.81 10.86
C ASP A 416 5.77 1.95 9.61
N TRP A 417 4.78 1.10 9.32
CA TRP A 417 4.82 0.11 8.25
C TRP A 417 3.84 0.50 7.14
N PRO A 418 4.32 0.92 5.96
CA PRO A 418 3.45 1.29 4.86
C PRO A 418 2.89 0.05 4.15
N THR A 419 1.62 0.11 3.75
CA THR A 419 0.90 -1.04 3.16
C THR A 419 0.29 -0.74 1.79
N ASP A 420 -0.12 0.51 1.51
CA ASP A 420 -0.69 0.89 0.22
C ASP A 420 -0.53 2.38 -0.08
N ILE A 421 -0.52 2.74 -1.37
CA ILE A 421 -0.36 4.10 -1.87
C ILE A 421 -1.39 4.39 -2.97
N ALA A 422 -1.98 5.58 -2.95
CA ALA A 422 -2.87 6.07 -4.00
C ALA A 422 -2.53 7.52 -4.38
N TYR A 423 -2.78 7.87 -5.65
CA TYR A 423 -2.62 9.21 -6.19
C TYR A 423 -3.95 9.74 -6.73
N ALA A 424 -4.31 10.98 -6.37
CA ALA A 424 -5.35 11.76 -7.04
C ALA A 424 -5.13 13.26 -6.83
N ASP A 425 -5.47 14.07 -7.83
CA ASP A 425 -5.56 15.54 -7.76
C ASP A 425 -4.34 16.23 -7.14
N GLY A 426 -3.13 15.76 -7.50
CA GLY A 426 -1.89 16.32 -6.98
C GLY A 426 -1.60 15.96 -5.52
N LYS A 427 -2.31 14.98 -4.96
CA LYS A 427 -2.08 14.43 -3.62
C LYS A 427 -1.73 12.95 -3.69
N ILE A 428 -0.92 12.52 -2.74
CA ILE A 428 -0.56 11.12 -2.51
C ILE A 428 -1.09 10.75 -1.14
N GLY A 429 -1.93 9.73 -1.09
CA GLY A 429 -2.37 9.10 0.15
C GLY A 429 -1.54 7.84 0.38
N VAL A 430 -0.92 7.75 1.55
CA VAL A 430 -0.21 6.54 2.00
C VAL A 430 -0.87 6.03 3.25
N VAL A 431 -1.16 4.73 3.30
CA VAL A 431 -1.69 4.07 4.49
C VAL A 431 -0.73 3.03 5.03
N GLY A 432 -0.92 2.70 6.30
CA GLY A 432 -0.10 1.71 6.97
C GLY A 432 -0.54 1.44 8.40
N LEU A 433 0.44 0.97 9.17
CA LEU A 433 0.32 0.55 10.55
C LEU A 433 1.38 1.29 11.37
N ASN A 434 1.05 1.72 12.58
CA ASN A 434 2.04 2.16 13.56
C ASN A 434 2.00 1.24 14.75
N ILE A 435 3.12 0.56 14.95
CA ILE A 435 3.35 -0.30 16.09
C ILE A 435 3.97 0.56 17.17
N TYR A 436 3.29 0.77 18.30
CA TYR A 436 3.74 1.67 19.37
C TYR A 436 3.95 1.00 20.72
N GLY A 437 3.64 -0.30 20.83
CA GLY A 437 3.99 -1.08 22.00
C GLY A 437 3.85 -2.56 21.70
N ALA A 438 4.97 -3.26 21.60
CA ALA A 438 4.91 -4.71 21.52
C ALA A 438 4.56 -5.28 22.88
N GLY A 439 3.70 -6.30 22.89
CA GLY A 439 3.66 -7.17 24.04
C GLY A 439 5.02 -7.83 24.18
N ARG A 440 5.66 -7.70 25.34
CA ARG A 440 6.90 -8.44 25.57
C ARG A 440 6.56 -9.94 25.55
N CYS A 441 7.20 -10.67 24.63
CA CYS A 441 7.07 -12.12 24.53
C CYS A 441 7.71 -12.90 25.71
N ASP A 442 8.05 -12.22 26.81
CA ASP A 442 8.50 -12.87 28.05
C ASP A 442 7.34 -13.43 28.88
N GLU A 443 6.10 -13.07 28.56
CA GLU A 443 4.88 -13.65 29.12
C GLU A 443 4.17 -14.52 28.06
N ASP A 444 3.81 -15.77 28.42
CA ASP A 444 3.03 -16.69 27.58
C ASP A 444 1.54 -16.62 28.01
N PRO A 445 0.59 -16.30 27.10
CA PRO A 445 0.76 -16.02 25.67
C PRO A 445 1.41 -14.66 25.40
N CYS A 446 2.31 -14.61 24.41
CA CYS A 446 2.91 -13.36 23.92
C CYS A 446 1.80 -12.31 23.75
N PRO A 447 1.85 -11.18 24.47
CA PRO A 447 0.85 -10.16 24.30
C PRO A 447 0.96 -9.61 22.86
N GLU A 448 -0.19 -9.39 22.23
CA GLU A 448 -0.22 -8.80 20.90
C GLU A 448 0.35 -7.38 20.90
N ASP A 449 0.99 -7.00 19.80
CA ASP A 449 1.40 -5.64 19.52
C ASP A 449 0.21 -4.67 19.52
N ASN A 450 0.44 -3.48 20.06
CA ASN A 450 -0.47 -2.35 19.92
C ASN A 450 -0.22 -1.67 18.58
N VAL A 451 -1.23 -1.74 17.71
CA VAL A 451 -1.18 -1.25 16.33
C VAL A 451 -2.31 -0.26 16.09
N ASP A 452 -1.97 0.93 15.60
CA ASP A 452 -2.94 1.90 15.10
C ASP A 452 -2.76 2.06 13.58
N GLY A 453 -3.86 2.19 12.84
CA GLY A 453 -3.84 2.47 11.41
C GLY A 453 -3.37 3.89 11.16
N GLU A 454 -2.45 4.07 10.22
CA GLU A 454 -1.93 5.39 9.86
C GLU A 454 -2.31 5.80 8.45
N LEU A 455 -2.52 7.10 8.27
CA LEU A 455 -2.62 7.70 6.95
C LEU A 455 -1.81 9.00 6.88
N ALA A 456 -1.04 9.15 5.80
CA ALA A 456 -0.34 10.37 5.44
C ALA A 456 -0.84 10.90 4.09
N VAL A 457 -1.07 12.21 4.01
CA VAL A 457 -1.37 12.91 2.76
C VAL A 457 -0.21 13.83 2.42
N ILE A 458 0.33 13.66 1.22
CA ILE A 458 1.54 14.34 0.75
C ILE A 458 1.21 15.10 -0.54
N ASP A 459 1.69 16.33 -0.66
CA ASP A 459 1.62 17.07 -1.91
C ASP A 459 2.52 16.43 -2.97
N ALA A 460 1.93 15.99 -4.08
CA ALA A 460 2.65 15.27 -5.13
C ALA A 460 3.64 16.13 -5.92
N THR A 461 3.53 17.46 -5.81
CA THR A 461 4.42 18.40 -6.49
C THR A 461 5.75 18.46 -5.77
N ASN A 462 5.72 18.78 -4.47
CA ASN A 462 6.91 19.12 -3.70
C ASN A 462 7.22 18.17 -2.54
N GLY A 463 6.37 17.17 -2.29
CA GLY A 463 6.57 16.20 -1.22
C GLY A 463 6.28 16.73 0.18
N ALA A 464 5.68 17.91 0.32
CA ALA A 464 5.30 18.43 1.61
C ALA A 464 4.21 17.54 2.23
N ILE A 465 4.45 17.09 3.46
CA ILE A 465 3.43 16.36 4.24
C ILE A 465 2.37 17.38 4.62
N GLU A 466 1.17 17.17 4.10
CA GLU A 466 0.00 17.94 4.49
C GLU A 466 -0.50 17.39 5.80
N SER A 467 -0.86 16.10 5.82
CA SER A 467 -1.38 15.39 6.99
C SER A 467 -0.58 14.14 7.28
N TRP A 468 -0.41 13.81 8.54
CA TRP A 468 0.02 12.48 8.99
C TRP A 468 -0.56 12.22 10.37
N ARG A 469 -1.33 11.14 10.49
CA ARG A 469 -2.08 10.84 11.70
C ARG A 469 -2.32 9.35 11.88
N GLY A 470 -2.17 8.89 13.12
CA GLY A 470 -2.68 7.60 13.58
C GLY A 470 -4.15 7.69 13.96
N TYR A 471 -4.92 6.69 13.55
CA TYR A 471 -6.36 6.59 13.73
C TYR A 471 -6.67 5.42 14.65
N ALA A 472 -6.61 5.63 15.97
CA ALA A 472 -6.96 4.58 16.92
C ALA A 472 -8.45 4.18 16.82
N TYR A 473 -8.73 2.88 16.86
CA TYR A 473 -10.09 2.36 17.02
C TYR A 473 -10.44 2.27 18.50
N ASN A 474 -11.50 2.96 18.94
CA ASN A 474 -11.90 3.05 20.35
C ASN A 474 -13.29 2.46 20.58
N ASP A 475 -13.50 1.80 21.72
CA ASP A 475 -14.78 1.13 22.07
C ASP A 475 -15.93 2.14 22.13
N THR A 476 -15.61 3.32 22.63
CA THR A 476 -16.48 4.50 22.65
C THR A 476 -15.65 5.75 22.34
N PRO A 477 -16.27 6.89 21.98
CA PRO A 477 -15.54 8.16 21.85
C PRO A 477 -14.78 8.49 23.14
N GLY A 478 -13.44 8.50 23.07
CA GLY A 478 -12.56 8.71 24.23
C GLY A 478 -12.37 7.50 25.16
N GLY A 479 -12.94 6.35 24.81
CA GLY A 479 -12.82 5.09 25.55
C GLY A 479 -11.49 4.37 25.33
N ALA A 480 -11.43 3.11 25.77
CA ALA A 480 -10.26 2.26 25.60
C ALA A 480 -9.97 2.04 24.10
N ARG A 481 -8.67 2.10 23.77
CA ARG A 481 -8.16 1.78 22.43
C ARG A 481 -8.20 0.28 22.20
N SER A 482 -8.49 -0.13 20.97
CA SER A 482 -8.31 -1.52 20.56
C SER A 482 -6.81 -1.81 20.54
N ARG A 483 -6.46 -3.07 20.79
CA ARG A 483 -5.06 -3.50 20.69
C ARG A 483 -4.59 -3.48 19.24
N HIS A 484 -5.50 -3.66 18.28
CA HIS A 484 -5.14 -3.72 16.88
C HIS A 484 -6.14 -2.96 16.05
N ASN A 485 -5.65 -2.01 15.28
CA ASN A 485 -6.28 -1.59 14.05
C ASN A 485 -5.20 -1.23 13.02
N GLY A 486 -5.39 -1.68 11.79
CA GLY A 486 -4.42 -1.51 10.71
C GLY A 486 -5.11 -1.07 9.43
N PHE A 487 -4.42 -0.29 8.61
CA PHE A 487 -4.83 -0.06 7.22
C PHE A 487 -3.94 -0.85 6.27
N TRP A 488 -4.56 -1.48 5.28
CA TRP A 488 -3.92 -2.36 4.29
C TRP A 488 -4.13 -1.91 2.85
N GLY A 489 -5.17 -1.09 2.60
CA GLY A 489 -5.52 -0.61 1.27
C GLY A 489 -6.05 0.82 1.30
N VAL A 490 -5.80 1.59 0.25
CA VAL A 490 -6.28 2.96 0.09
C VAL A 490 -6.73 3.23 -1.34
N VAL A 491 -7.83 3.95 -1.48
CA VAL A 491 -8.27 4.50 -2.76
C VAL A 491 -8.50 6.00 -2.63
N ALA A 492 -8.11 6.74 -3.66
CA ALA A 492 -8.31 8.17 -3.74
C ALA A 492 -9.61 8.50 -4.51
N SER A 493 -10.18 9.66 -4.18
CA SER A 493 -11.32 10.26 -4.87
C SER A 493 -10.91 11.56 -5.54
N ALA A 494 -11.63 11.93 -6.60
CA ALA A 494 -11.43 13.16 -7.39
C ALA A 494 -11.70 14.49 -6.63
N ASP A 495 -12.09 14.43 -5.37
CA ASP A 495 -12.25 15.60 -4.48
C ASP A 495 -11.11 15.71 -3.47
N GLY A 496 -10.01 14.99 -3.72
CA GLY A 496 -8.88 14.86 -2.82
C GLY A 496 -9.17 14.05 -1.56
N THR A 497 -10.30 13.36 -1.43
CA THR A 497 -10.56 12.47 -0.28
C THR A 497 -9.87 11.11 -0.46
N PHE A 498 -9.53 10.46 0.65
CA PHE A 498 -8.93 9.13 0.66
C PHE A 498 -9.79 8.20 1.50
N THR A 499 -10.10 7.01 0.99
CA THR A 499 -10.76 5.96 1.78
C THR A 499 -9.81 4.81 1.99
N ALA A 500 -9.55 4.50 3.25
CA ALA A 500 -8.69 3.42 3.68
C ALA A 500 -9.53 2.23 4.15
N THR A 501 -9.03 1.03 3.89
CA THR A 501 -9.56 -0.21 4.46
C THR A 501 -8.47 -0.94 5.24
N GLY A 502 -8.89 -1.71 6.23
CA GLY A 502 -8.06 -2.72 6.83
C GLY A 502 -8.82 -3.59 7.82
N ASP A 503 -8.29 -3.75 9.03
CA ASP A 503 -8.96 -4.48 10.09
C ASP A 503 -8.84 -3.82 11.46
N VAL A 504 -9.76 -4.18 12.34
CA VAL A 504 -9.76 -3.85 13.76
C VAL A 504 -9.96 -5.12 14.57
N ARG A 505 -9.43 -5.16 15.80
CA ARG A 505 -9.82 -6.18 16.77
C ARG A 505 -10.99 -5.74 17.61
N ARG A 506 -11.88 -6.70 17.88
CA ARG A 506 -12.92 -6.56 18.91
C ARG A 506 -12.29 -6.39 20.28
N PHE A 507 -12.86 -5.46 21.05
CA PHE A 507 -12.43 -5.14 22.40
C PHE A 507 -12.61 -6.31 23.37
N GLU A 508 -11.88 -6.27 24.48
CA GLU A 508 -12.04 -7.23 25.58
C GLU A 508 -13.44 -7.15 26.22
N SER A 509 -14.12 -6.01 26.10
CA SER A 509 -15.52 -5.80 26.51
C SER A 509 -16.53 -6.60 25.67
N ALA A 510 -16.13 -7.14 24.51
CA ALA A 510 -17.01 -7.96 23.67
C ALA A 510 -17.42 -9.28 24.37
N PRO A 511 -18.54 -9.91 23.94
CA PRO A 511 -18.98 -11.18 24.52
C PRO A 511 -17.90 -12.27 24.44
N VAL A 512 -17.88 -13.16 25.44
CA VAL A 512 -16.91 -14.28 25.52
C VAL A 512 -17.05 -15.15 24.27
N GLY A 513 -15.96 -15.31 23.52
CA GLY A 513 -15.95 -15.96 22.21
C GLY A 513 -15.85 -14.99 21.02
N GLN A 514 -16.06 -13.69 21.23
CA GLN A 514 -15.87 -12.65 20.21
C GLN A 514 -14.68 -11.73 20.47
N ARG A 515 -14.10 -11.82 21.66
CA ARG A 515 -12.96 -11.00 22.05
C ARG A 515 -11.78 -11.27 21.13
N TYR A 516 -11.07 -10.22 20.73
CA TYR A 516 -9.85 -10.32 19.94
C TYR A 516 -10.00 -10.89 18.52
N THR A 517 -11.23 -11.14 18.04
CA THR A 517 -11.44 -11.46 16.63
C THR A 517 -11.32 -10.21 15.77
N GLN A 518 -10.90 -10.38 14.52
CA GLN A 518 -10.73 -9.27 13.57
C GLN A 518 -12.02 -9.00 12.78
N GLU A 519 -12.27 -7.72 12.50
CA GLU A 519 -13.35 -7.24 11.64
C GLU A 519 -12.77 -6.36 10.54
N TYR A 520 -13.44 -6.30 9.39
CA TYR A 520 -13.08 -5.30 8.39
C TYR A 520 -13.28 -3.92 9.00
N ALA A 521 -12.40 -2.99 8.64
CA ALA A 521 -12.50 -1.61 9.06
C ALA A 521 -12.31 -0.70 7.87
N THR A 522 -13.24 0.23 7.63
CA THR A 522 -13.13 1.23 6.56
C THR A 522 -13.27 2.63 7.16
N LEU A 523 -12.40 3.54 6.74
CA LEU A 523 -12.40 4.93 7.17
C LEU A 523 -12.16 5.84 5.96
N ARG A 524 -12.98 6.89 5.81
CA ARG A 524 -12.70 7.95 4.84
C ARG A 524 -12.11 9.17 5.54
N LEU A 525 -11.13 9.77 4.90
CA LEU A 525 -10.54 11.05 5.28
C LEU A 525 -10.82 12.09 4.21
N ALA A 526 -11.11 13.31 4.67
CA ALA A 526 -11.32 14.45 3.82
C ALA A 526 -10.50 15.64 4.32
N ALA A 527 -10.07 16.49 3.40
CA ALA A 527 -9.50 17.78 3.77
C ALA A 527 -10.51 18.52 4.65
N GLN A 528 -10.02 19.07 5.76
CA GLN A 528 -10.80 19.96 6.60
C GLN A 528 -10.92 21.29 5.84
N GLY A 529 -11.78 21.34 4.84
CA GLY A 529 -12.25 22.62 4.31
C GLY A 529 -12.88 23.42 5.45
N ASP A 530 -13.18 24.70 5.21
CA ASP A 530 -14.00 25.56 6.08
C ASP A 530 -15.46 25.02 6.20
N ARG A 531 -15.63 23.76 6.62
CA ARG A 531 -16.90 23.10 6.94
C ARG A 531 -17.44 23.57 8.30
N ILE A 532 -16.98 24.73 8.82
CA ILE A 532 -17.71 25.54 9.80
C ILE A 532 -19.17 25.79 9.31
N PHE A 533 -19.43 25.67 8.00
CA PHE A 533 -20.76 25.82 7.41
C PHE A 533 -21.45 24.53 6.94
N ALA A 534 -20.87 23.33 7.09
CA ALA A 534 -21.52 22.09 6.63
C ALA A 534 -22.54 21.53 7.62
N ASN A 535 -22.38 21.82 8.92
CA ASN A 535 -23.40 21.63 9.94
C ASN A 535 -23.76 23.02 10.48
N GLY A 536 -24.45 23.83 9.68
CA GLY A 536 -24.82 25.18 10.09
C GLY A 536 -25.53 25.18 11.43
N PHE A 537 -25.03 25.91 12.43
CA PHE A 537 -25.71 26.34 13.66
C PHE A 537 -26.67 25.36 14.35
N ASP A 538 -26.51 24.05 14.19
CA ASP A 538 -27.23 23.07 15.00
C ASP A 538 -26.55 23.04 16.36
N ALA A 539 -26.98 23.98 17.20
CA ALA A 539 -26.80 23.92 18.64
C ALA A 539 -27.32 22.56 19.10
N VAL A 540 -26.39 21.68 19.48
CA VAL A 540 -26.69 20.46 20.23
C VAL A 540 -27.41 20.88 21.52
N PRO A 541 -28.62 20.37 21.81
CA PRO A 541 -29.23 20.48 23.14
C PRO A 541 -28.43 19.77 24.22
#